data_AF-A0AAW9FG58-F1
#
_entry.id   AF-A0AAW9FG58-F1
#
_cell.length_a   1.000
_cell.length_b   1.000
_cell.length_c   1.000
_cell.angle_alpha   90.00
_cell.angle_beta   90.00
_cell.angle_gamma   90.00
#
_symmetry.space_group_name_H-M   'P 1'
#
loop_
_entity.id
_entity.type
_entity.pdbx_description
1 polymer ?
#
loop_
_entity_poly.entity_id
_entity_poly.type
_entity_poly.pdbx_seq_one_letter_code
_entity_poly.pdbx_strand_id
1 'polypeptide(L)'
;MWAFIDRYKLELLSAWALVAFVSWHYESSCGVFFYSDCFSIYWDGFRWIALLKWVEPYQTLLAGLAALAAGKFALTAARHSTETAAKLENAKSKEAALIACSIVADEFRDATNELSKVVGAGMMLIKPPPSPFIQSQTYMASLHSINPMLGSIVSAQKRDIENSIISGGAQGRYHHIHEMKAKSYVVWHLLLAISQRLDDSGKYDLNNPNRLPAGPLPDILSRLNIRPESLVGLYSLFDWPKA
;
A
#
# COMPACT_ATOMS: atom_id res chain seq x y z
N MET A 1 27.72 -12.37 -7.57
CA MET A 1 27.39 -13.50 -6.68
C MET A 1 26.93 -14.75 -7.45
N TRP A 2 26.26 -14.62 -8.60
CA TRP A 2 25.85 -15.77 -9.44
C TRP A 2 27.02 -16.55 -10.09
N ALA A 3 28.13 -15.90 -10.43
CA ALA A 3 29.29 -16.55 -11.06
C ALA A 3 30.07 -17.54 -10.16
N PHE A 4 29.92 -17.47 -8.84
CA PHE A 4 30.61 -18.38 -7.91
C PHE A 4 29.89 -19.72 -7.78
N ILE A 5 28.56 -19.71 -7.98
CA ILE A 5 27.71 -20.91 -7.89
C ILE A 5 27.98 -21.86 -9.06
N ASP A 6 28.39 -21.34 -10.22
CA ASP A 6 28.66 -22.18 -11.41
C ASP A 6 30.01 -22.90 -11.35
N ARG A 7 31.05 -22.31 -10.75
CA ARG A 7 32.34 -23.00 -10.55
C ARG A 7 32.22 -24.20 -9.60
N TYR A 8 31.52 -24.01 -8.47
CA TYR A 8 31.37 -25.08 -7.48
C TYR A 8 30.57 -26.26 -8.03
N LYS A 9 29.56 -25.99 -8.86
CA LYS A 9 28.81 -27.05 -9.56
C LYS A 9 29.71 -27.85 -10.50
N LEU A 10 30.62 -27.18 -11.22
CA LEU A 10 31.52 -27.80 -12.18
C LEU A 10 32.60 -28.65 -11.48
N GLU A 11 33.15 -28.14 -10.38
CA GLU A 11 34.08 -28.88 -9.52
C GLU A 11 33.41 -30.11 -8.90
N LEU A 12 32.20 -29.98 -8.37
CA LEU A 12 31.42 -31.10 -7.83
C LEU A 12 31.10 -32.14 -8.90
N LEU A 13 30.75 -31.71 -10.12
CA LEU A 13 30.48 -32.61 -11.25
C LEU A 13 31.75 -33.35 -11.68
N SER A 14 32.89 -32.67 -11.70
CA SER A 14 34.18 -33.27 -12.04
C SER A 14 34.65 -34.28 -10.98
N ALA A 15 34.49 -33.95 -9.69
CA ALA A 15 34.80 -34.83 -8.57
C ALA A 15 33.88 -36.06 -8.57
N TRP A 16 32.58 -35.86 -8.82
CA TRP A 16 31.61 -36.95 -8.95
C TRP A 16 31.94 -37.87 -10.12
N ALA A 17 32.25 -37.31 -11.30
CA ALA A 17 32.62 -38.09 -12.48
C ALA A 17 33.91 -38.89 -12.26
N LEU A 18 34.90 -38.30 -11.58
CA LEU A 18 36.16 -38.96 -11.25
C LEU A 18 35.96 -40.09 -10.24
N VAL A 19 35.16 -39.88 -9.20
CA VAL A 19 34.82 -40.93 -8.23
C VAL A 19 34.04 -42.06 -8.90
N ALA A 20 33.05 -41.74 -9.73
CA ALA A 20 32.28 -42.74 -10.49
C ALA A 20 33.17 -43.57 -11.43
N PHE A 21 34.13 -42.92 -12.08
CA PHE A 21 35.11 -43.59 -12.94
C PHE A 21 36.05 -44.52 -12.15
N VAL A 22 36.52 -44.08 -10.97
CA VAL A 22 37.39 -44.89 -10.10
C VAL A 22 36.62 -46.08 -9.52
N SER A 23 35.40 -45.89 -9.02
CA SER A 23 34.59 -46.99 -8.47
C SER A 23 34.23 -48.03 -9.54
N TRP A 24 33.92 -47.58 -10.76
CA TRP A 24 33.73 -48.44 -11.92
C TRP A 24 34.96 -49.32 -12.21
N HIS A 25 36.15 -48.72 -12.11
CA HIS A 25 37.40 -49.40 -12.38
C HIS A 25 37.71 -50.51 -11.36
N TYR A 26 37.38 -50.28 -10.08
CA TYR A 26 37.60 -51.26 -9.01
C TYR A 26 36.60 -52.43 -9.01
N GLU A 27 35.38 -52.23 -9.53
CA GLU A 27 34.36 -53.29 -9.61
C GLU A 27 34.52 -54.20 -10.84
N SER A 28 35.20 -53.71 -11.88
CA SER A 28 35.44 -54.44 -13.11
C SER A 28 36.56 -55.47 -12.92
N SER A 29 36.22 -56.75 -12.83
CA SER A 29 37.15 -57.87 -12.62
C SER A 29 38.08 -58.15 -13.82
N CYS A 30 37.96 -57.37 -14.89
CA CYS A 30 38.71 -57.49 -16.13
C CYS A 30 39.84 -56.45 -16.13
N GLY A 31 41.09 -56.92 -16.15
CA GLY A 31 42.30 -56.08 -16.16
C GLY A 31 42.38 -55.10 -17.35
N VAL A 32 43.38 -54.21 -17.27
CA VAL A 32 43.67 -53.02 -18.10
C VAL A 32 43.01 -52.97 -19.49
N PHE A 33 42.30 -51.85 -19.73
CA PHE A 33 41.47 -51.37 -20.87
C PHE A 33 41.74 -51.82 -22.32
N PHE A 34 42.85 -52.51 -22.63
CA PHE A 34 43.30 -52.81 -23.99
C PHE A 34 43.24 -54.29 -24.38
N TYR A 35 42.73 -55.18 -23.53
CA TYR A 35 42.46 -56.57 -23.92
C TYR A 35 41.12 -56.68 -24.65
N SER A 36 41.16 -57.15 -25.90
CA SER A 36 40.00 -57.26 -26.82
C SER A 36 38.80 -57.98 -26.24
N ASP A 37 39.05 -58.93 -25.33
CA ASP A 37 38.02 -59.84 -24.82
C ASP A 37 37.16 -59.22 -23.71
N CYS A 38 37.61 -58.12 -23.11
CA CYS A 38 36.83 -57.38 -22.11
C CYS A 38 36.00 -56.23 -22.74
N PHE A 39 36.23 -55.88 -24.01
CA PHE A 39 35.62 -54.71 -24.64
C PHE A 39 34.09 -54.82 -24.74
N SER A 40 33.53 -56.03 -24.88
CA SER A 40 32.06 -56.21 -24.90
C SER A 40 31.42 -55.93 -23.54
N ILE A 41 32.09 -56.27 -22.43
CA ILE A 41 31.62 -56.02 -21.07
C ILE A 41 31.70 -54.52 -20.76
N TYR A 42 32.76 -53.85 -21.18
CA TYR A 42 32.88 -52.38 -21.08
C TYR A 42 31.80 -51.67 -21.90
N TRP A 43 31.48 -52.16 -23.10
CA TRP A 43 30.43 -51.57 -23.94
C TRP A 43 29.04 -51.76 -23.35
N ASP A 44 28.75 -52.92 -22.76
CA ASP A 44 27.48 -53.15 -22.07
C ASP A 44 27.34 -52.29 -20.81
N GLY A 45 28.42 -52.12 -20.06
CA GLY A 45 28.43 -51.21 -18.92
C GLY A 45 28.27 -49.74 -19.32
N PHE A 46 29.01 -49.28 -20.33
CA PHE A 46 28.86 -47.93 -20.87
C PHE A 46 27.45 -47.69 -21.38
N ARG A 47 26.85 -48.67 -22.06
CA ARG A 47 25.46 -48.65 -22.50
C ARG A 47 24.49 -48.62 -21.31
N TRP A 48 24.78 -49.29 -20.21
CA TRP A 48 23.94 -49.27 -19.00
C TRP A 48 23.96 -47.90 -18.29
N ILE A 49 25.12 -47.22 -18.25
CA ILE A 49 25.21 -45.83 -17.77
C ILE A 49 24.56 -44.86 -18.77
N ALA A 50 24.91 -44.95 -20.05
CA ALA A 50 24.48 -44.01 -21.09
C ALA A 50 22.97 -44.08 -21.34
N LEU A 51 22.36 -45.26 -21.22
CA LEU A 51 20.91 -45.44 -21.26
C LEU A 51 20.22 -45.17 -19.91
N LEU A 52 20.96 -44.73 -18.88
CA LEU A 52 20.45 -44.48 -17.52
C LEU A 52 19.69 -45.68 -16.94
N LYS A 53 20.01 -46.91 -17.34
CA LYS A 53 19.30 -48.11 -16.88
C LYS A 53 19.42 -48.32 -15.38
N TRP A 54 20.49 -47.82 -14.78
CA TRP A 54 20.70 -47.79 -13.33
C TRP A 54 19.70 -46.94 -12.57
N VAL A 55 19.02 -46.01 -13.26
CA VAL A 55 17.98 -45.15 -12.68
C VAL A 55 16.67 -45.90 -12.51
N GLU A 56 16.41 -46.95 -13.31
CA GLU A 56 15.19 -47.77 -13.28
C GLU A 56 14.80 -48.22 -11.85
N PRO A 57 15.69 -48.79 -11.02
CA PRO A 57 15.37 -49.14 -9.63
C PRO A 57 15.17 -47.94 -8.69
N TYR A 58 15.66 -46.75 -9.03
CA TYR A 58 15.58 -45.53 -8.21
C TYR A 58 14.53 -44.52 -8.71
N GLN A 59 13.75 -44.86 -9.74
CA GLN A 59 12.75 -43.96 -10.33
C GLN A 59 11.76 -43.44 -9.28
N THR A 60 11.31 -44.30 -8.37
CA THR A 60 10.39 -43.92 -7.29
C THR A 60 11.02 -42.95 -6.29
N LEU A 61 12.30 -43.13 -5.96
CA LEU A 61 13.03 -42.27 -5.02
C LEU A 61 13.32 -40.89 -5.65
N LEU A 62 13.70 -40.85 -6.92
CA LEU A 62 13.89 -39.61 -7.68
C LEU A 62 12.55 -38.89 -7.92
N ALA A 63 11.48 -39.62 -8.22
CA ALA A 63 10.13 -39.05 -8.32
C ALA A 63 9.68 -38.45 -6.98
N GLY A 64 9.98 -39.12 -5.86
CA GLY A 64 9.74 -38.59 -4.51
C GLY A 64 10.52 -37.30 -4.23
N LEU A 65 11.81 -37.25 -4.56
CA LEU A 65 12.62 -36.04 -4.44
C LEU A 65 12.13 -34.89 -5.33
N ALA A 66 11.75 -35.19 -6.57
CA ALA A 66 11.17 -34.22 -7.49
C ALA A 66 9.83 -33.69 -6.96
N ALA A 67 8.99 -34.54 -6.38
CA ALA A 67 7.73 -34.13 -5.74
C ALA A 67 7.97 -33.22 -4.53
N LEU A 68 8.97 -33.53 -3.68
CA LEU A 68 9.35 -32.67 -2.55
C LEU A 68 9.88 -31.31 -3.02
N ALA A 69 10.73 -31.29 -4.04
CA ALA A 69 11.24 -30.06 -4.64
C ALA A 69 10.09 -29.23 -5.23
N ALA A 70 9.20 -29.84 -6.01
CA ALA A 70 8.02 -29.19 -6.58
C ALA A 70 7.10 -28.62 -5.49
N GLY A 71 6.86 -29.36 -4.41
CA GLY A 71 6.07 -28.90 -3.26
C GLY A 71 6.70 -27.67 -2.59
N LYS A 72 8.02 -27.64 -2.41
CA LYS A 72 8.74 -26.48 -1.86
C LYS A 72 8.63 -25.25 -2.77
N PHE A 73 8.76 -25.43 -4.08
CA PHE A 73 8.59 -24.34 -5.04
C PHE A 73 7.16 -23.79 -5.05
N ALA A 74 6.15 -24.66 -5.02
CA ALA A 74 4.75 -24.24 -4.95
C ALA A 74 4.46 -23.42 -3.68
N LEU A 75 4.97 -23.84 -2.52
CA LEU A 75 4.78 -23.14 -1.25
C LEU A 75 5.48 -21.78 -1.24
N THR A 76 6.67 -21.69 -1.85
CA THR A 76 7.41 -20.43 -1.99
C THR A 76 6.70 -19.48 -2.97
N ALA A 77 6.21 -20.00 -4.09
CA ALA A 77 5.43 -19.24 -5.06
C ALA A 77 4.11 -18.71 -4.46
N ALA A 78 3.42 -19.53 -3.66
CA ALA A 78 2.21 -19.13 -2.96
C ALA A 78 2.49 -17.96 -1.98
N ARG A 79 3.57 -18.04 -1.19
CA ARG A 79 3.99 -16.95 -0.30
C ARG A 79 4.28 -15.66 -1.05
N HIS A 80 5.06 -15.74 -2.14
CA HIS A 80 5.33 -14.57 -2.97
C HIS A 80 4.05 -13.98 -3.56
N SER A 81 3.14 -14.82 -4.06
CA SER A 81 1.85 -14.38 -4.58
C SER A 81 1.03 -13.62 -3.54
N THR A 82 0.93 -14.15 -2.31
CA THR A 82 0.21 -13.47 -1.21
C THR A 82 0.84 -12.14 -0.82
N GLU A 83 2.17 -12.07 -0.78
CA GLU A 83 2.88 -10.84 -0.44
C GLU A 83 2.68 -9.78 -1.54
N THR A 84 2.76 -10.18 -2.81
CA THR A 84 2.50 -9.26 -3.94
C THR A 84 1.05 -8.79 -3.98
N ALA A 85 0.09 -9.67 -3.66
CA ALA A 85 -1.32 -9.32 -3.60
C ALA A 85 -1.58 -8.31 -2.49
N ALA A 86 -1.03 -8.53 -1.30
CA ALA A 86 -1.15 -7.59 -0.17
C ALA A 86 -0.52 -6.22 -0.49
N LYS A 87 0.66 -6.19 -1.13
CA LYS A 87 1.29 -4.94 -1.56
C LYS A 87 0.45 -4.19 -2.60
N LEU A 88 -0.13 -4.92 -3.56
CA LEU A 88 -1.00 -4.32 -4.58
C LEU A 88 -2.29 -3.77 -3.97
N GLU A 89 -2.90 -4.48 -3.03
CA GLU A 89 -4.09 -4.03 -2.31
C GLU A 89 -3.80 -2.77 -1.48
N ASN A 90 -2.70 -2.76 -0.73
CA ASN A 90 -2.26 -1.60 0.03
C ASN A 90 -2.01 -0.38 -0.87
N ALA A 91 -1.34 -0.57 -2.02
CA ALA A 91 -1.13 0.50 -3.00
C ALA A 91 -2.45 1.07 -3.54
N LYS A 92 -3.42 0.20 -3.87
CA LYS A 92 -4.76 0.62 -4.30
C LYS A 92 -5.52 1.36 -3.20
N SER A 93 -5.43 0.88 -1.96
CA SER A 93 -6.04 1.52 -0.79
C SER A 93 -5.46 2.92 -0.58
N LYS A 94 -4.13 3.07 -0.69
CA LYS A 94 -3.44 4.36 -0.61
C LYS A 94 -3.86 5.31 -1.72
N GLU A 95 -3.95 4.85 -2.96
CA GLU A 95 -4.42 5.66 -4.09
C GLU A 95 -5.87 6.13 -3.87
N ALA A 96 -6.76 5.22 -3.45
CA ALA A 96 -8.15 5.55 -3.15
C ALA A 96 -8.25 6.57 -2.00
N ALA A 97 -7.44 6.43 -0.96
CA ALA A 97 -7.36 7.37 0.16
C ALA A 97 -6.88 8.76 -0.29
N LEU A 98 -5.86 8.83 -1.15
CA LEU A 98 -5.36 10.09 -1.73
C LEU A 98 -6.45 10.80 -2.53
N ILE A 99 -7.14 10.07 -3.41
CA ILE A 99 -8.24 10.59 -4.24
C ILE A 99 -9.39 11.09 -3.35
N ALA A 100 -9.77 10.30 -2.34
CA ALA A 100 -10.83 10.68 -1.41
C ALA A 100 -10.47 11.96 -0.63
N CYS A 101 -9.25 12.05 -0.12
CA CYS A 101 -8.77 13.25 0.57
C CYS A 101 -8.78 14.47 -0.37
N SER A 102 -8.29 14.36 -1.60
CA SER A 102 -8.22 15.50 -2.53
C SER A 102 -9.61 15.98 -2.95
N ILE A 103 -10.50 15.07 -3.32
CA ILE A 103 -11.87 15.41 -3.76
C ILE A 103 -12.63 16.08 -2.62
N VAL A 104 -12.63 15.47 -1.44
CA VAL A 104 -13.36 16.03 -0.30
C VAL A 104 -12.75 17.35 0.14
N ALA A 105 -11.42 17.48 0.14
CA ALA A 105 -10.75 18.74 0.44
C ALA A 105 -11.21 19.86 -0.52
N ASP A 106 -11.24 19.59 -1.83
CA ASP A 106 -11.70 20.56 -2.83
C ASP A 106 -13.16 20.98 -2.60
N GLU A 107 -14.05 20.07 -2.17
CA GLU A 107 -15.42 20.45 -1.81
C GLU A 107 -15.49 21.41 -0.61
N PHE A 108 -14.64 21.25 0.41
CA PHE A 108 -14.56 22.21 1.52
C PHE A 108 -13.98 23.56 1.06
N ARG A 109 -13.03 23.56 0.12
CA ARG A 109 -12.54 24.79 -0.51
C ARG A 109 -13.68 25.49 -1.27
N ASP A 110 -14.46 24.74 -2.04
CA ASP A 110 -15.57 25.28 -2.82
C ASP A 110 -16.72 25.75 -1.93
N ALA A 111 -17.02 25.04 -0.83
CA ALA A 111 -17.96 25.48 0.19
C ALA A 111 -17.56 26.83 0.80
N THR A 112 -16.25 27.07 0.96
CA THR A 112 -15.73 28.37 1.44
C THR A 112 -15.99 29.51 0.45
N ASN A 113 -15.87 29.22 -0.85
CA ASN A 113 -16.19 30.17 -1.91
C ASN A 113 -17.69 30.46 -1.95
N GLU A 114 -18.54 29.44 -1.81
CA GLU A 114 -19.99 29.61 -1.75
C GLU A 114 -20.44 30.40 -0.51
N LEU A 115 -19.89 30.12 0.67
CA LEU A 115 -20.13 30.92 1.88
C LEU A 115 -19.75 32.39 1.69
N SER A 116 -18.72 32.69 0.91
CA SER A 116 -18.31 34.07 0.60
C SER A 116 -19.34 34.79 -0.28
N LYS A 117 -19.97 34.08 -1.23
CA LYS A 117 -21.04 34.63 -2.06
C LYS A 117 -22.29 34.94 -1.24
N VAL A 118 -22.63 34.10 -0.25
CA VAL A 118 -23.77 34.33 0.66
C VAL A 118 -23.58 35.62 1.47
N VAL A 119 -22.36 35.94 1.90
CA VAL A 119 -22.04 37.19 2.62
C VAL A 119 -22.17 38.41 1.69
N GLY A 120 -21.63 38.33 0.47
CA GLY A 120 -21.65 39.45 -0.48
C GLY A 120 -23.02 39.75 -1.08
N ALA A 121 -23.89 38.73 -1.19
CA ALA A 121 -25.20 38.86 -1.85
C ALA A 121 -26.29 39.50 -0.98
N GLY A 122 -26.01 39.84 0.29
CA GLY A 122 -26.90 40.68 1.09
C GLY A 122 -28.37 40.24 1.08
N MET A 123 -28.66 38.97 1.40
CA MET A 123 -30.00 38.48 1.72
C MET A 123 -31.05 38.52 0.59
N MET A 124 -31.26 37.39 -0.12
CA MET A 124 -32.55 36.80 -0.53
C MET A 124 -32.27 35.74 -1.61
N LEU A 125 -31.69 34.60 -1.22
CA LEU A 125 -31.72 33.43 -2.08
C LEU A 125 -33.13 32.81 -1.94
N ILE A 126 -34.02 33.11 -2.88
CA ILE A 126 -35.37 32.52 -3.01
C ILE A 126 -35.30 30.99 -3.16
N LYS A 127 -34.11 30.46 -3.49
CA LYS A 127 -33.81 29.04 -3.54
C LYS A 127 -32.46 28.78 -2.86
N PRO A 128 -32.37 27.83 -1.91
CA PRO A 128 -31.07 27.45 -1.35
C PRO A 128 -30.13 27.02 -2.49
N PRO A 129 -28.85 27.42 -2.45
CA PRO A 129 -27.89 26.99 -3.45
C PRO A 129 -27.77 25.45 -3.40
N PRO A 130 -27.49 24.78 -4.53
CA PRO A 130 -27.22 23.35 -4.52
C PRO A 130 -26.09 23.05 -3.53
N SER A 131 -26.18 21.92 -2.80
CA SER A 131 -25.15 21.55 -1.82
C SER A 131 -23.78 21.49 -2.51
N PRO A 132 -22.74 22.11 -1.93
CA PRO A 132 -21.38 22.01 -2.47
C PRO A 132 -20.76 20.62 -2.28
N PHE A 133 -21.45 19.70 -1.58
CA PHE A 133 -20.91 18.43 -1.13
C PHE A 133 -21.51 17.21 -1.83
N ILE A 134 -21.46 17.19 -3.17
CA ILE A 134 -22.10 16.17 -4.01
C ILE A 134 -21.30 14.85 -3.97
N GLN A 135 -19.98 14.93 -4.15
CA GLN A 135 -19.07 13.80 -4.28
C GLN A 135 -18.61 13.27 -2.92
N SER A 136 -18.54 14.10 -1.88
CA SER A 136 -18.11 13.62 -0.55
C SER A 136 -18.93 12.46 -0.02
N GLN A 137 -20.22 12.34 -0.36
CA GLN A 137 -21.04 11.19 0.08
C GLN A 137 -20.46 9.85 -0.42
N THR A 138 -19.95 9.83 -1.65
CA THR A 138 -19.33 8.64 -2.27
C THR A 138 -18.00 8.29 -1.61
N TYR A 139 -17.22 9.30 -1.20
CA TYR A 139 -15.87 9.12 -0.65
C TYR A 139 -15.80 9.04 0.89
N MET A 140 -16.92 9.22 1.59
CA MET A 140 -16.95 9.12 3.06
C MET A 140 -16.49 7.74 3.56
N ALA A 141 -16.87 6.65 2.89
CA ALA A 141 -16.44 5.31 3.26
C ALA A 141 -14.89 5.18 3.22
N SER A 142 -14.27 5.76 2.19
CA SER A 142 -12.81 5.81 2.06
C SER A 142 -12.16 6.66 3.16
N LEU A 143 -12.76 7.78 3.56
CA LEU A 143 -12.24 8.56 4.70
C LEU A 143 -12.35 7.78 6.03
N HIS A 144 -13.42 7.03 6.22
CA HIS A 144 -13.56 6.15 7.39
C HIS A 144 -12.55 4.99 7.38
N SER A 145 -12.15 4.48 6.21
CA SER A 145 -11.10 3.47 6.11
C SER A 145 -9.70 4.01 6.39
N ILE A 146 -9.44 5.30 6.10
CA ILE A 146 -8.20 5.98 6.52
C ILE A 146 -8.16 6.08 8.05
N ASN A 147 -9.21 6.67 8.63
CA ASN A 147 -9.41 6.78 10.06
C ASN A 147 -10.89 7.05 10.40
N PRO A 148 -11.55 6.23 11.25
CA PRO A 148 -12.96 6.43 11.61
C PRO A 148 -13.25 7.80 12.24
N MET A 149 -12.29 8.36 12.99
CA MET A 149 -12.39 9.68 13.61
C MET A 149 -12.34 10.78 12.55
N LEU A 150 -11.50 10.63 11.52
CA LEU A 150 -11.44 11.58 10.40
C LEU A 150 -12.79 11.65 9.68
N GLY A 151 -13.34 10.49 9.30
CA GLY A 151 -14.64 10.44 8.63
C GLY A 151 -15.75 11.07 9.48
N SER A 152 -15.73 10.85 10.81
CA SER A 152 -16.69 11.44 11.74
C SER A 152 -16.55 12.97 11.83
N ILE A 153 -15.32 13.49 11.93
CA ILE A 153 -15.05 14.93 11.94
C ILE A 153 -15.54 15.57 10.65
N VAL A 154 -15.16 15.01 9.50
CA VAL A 154 -15.51 15.56 8.19
C VAL A 154 -17.03 15.52 7.96
N SER A 155 -17.69 14.43 8.32
CA SER A 155 -19.15 14.29 8.23
C SER A 155 -19.89 15.29 9.12
N ALA A 156 -19.40 15.51 10.35
CA ALA A 156 -19.96 16.51 11.25
C ALA A 156 -19.80 17.93 10.68
N GLN A 157 -18.59 18.29 10.23
CA GLN A 157 -18.32 19.62 9.66
C GLN A 157 -19.13 19.87 8.39
N LYS A 158 -19.25 18.87 7.51
CA LYS A 158 -20.12 18.94 6.33
C LYS A 158 -21.56 19.29 6.73
N ARG A 159 -22.13 18.53 7.68
CA ARG A 159 -23.50 18.73 8.16
C ARG A 159 -23.70 20.13 8.76
N ASP A 160 -22.75 20.59 9.56
CA ASP A 160 -22.80 21.91 10.19
C ASP A 160 -22.78 23.03 9.14
N ILE A 161 -21.96 22.90 8.10
CA ILE A 161 -21.88 23.87 6.99
C ILE A 161 -23.15 23.82 6.14
N GLU A 162 -23.65 22.64 5.77
CA GLU A 162 -24.91 22.50 5.01
C GLU A 162 -26.08 23.12 5.77
N ASN A 163 -26.21 22.82 7.07
CA ASN A 163 -27.21 23.43 7.93
C ASN A 163 -27.07 24.95 8.00
N SER A 164 -25.84 25.47 8.02
CA SER A 164 -25.55 26.90 8.04
C SER A 164 -25.95 27.60 6.73
N ILE A 165 -25.76 26.91 5.58
CA ILE A 165 -26.16 27.41 4.26
C ILE A 165 -27.68 27.40 4.12
N ILE A 166 -28.35 26.30 4.53
CA ILE A 166 -29.81 26.11 4.41
C ILE A 166 -30.58 27.05 5.35
N SER A 167 -30.12 27.21 6.59
CA SER A 167 -30.79 28.06 7.59
C SER A 167 -30.71 29.56 7.30
N GLY A 168 -30.04 29.96 6.21
CA GLY A 168 -30.14 31.32 5.67
C GLY A 168 -29.64 32.42 6.61
N GLY A 169 -28.72 32.13 7.53
CA GLY A 169 -28.11 33.14 8.41
C GLY A 169 -29.11 33.85 9.33
N ALA A 170 -30.06 33.14 9.92
CA ALA A 170 -31.07 33.73 10.82
C ALA A 170 -30.50 34.21 12.19
N GLN A 171 -29.24 33.95 12.52
CA GLN A 171 -28.62 34.36 13.80
C GLN A 171 -27.21 34.94 13.57
N GLY A 172 -26.92 36.14 14.11
CA GLY A 172 -25.54 36.65 14.31
C GLY A 172 -24.60 36.67 13.09
N ARG A 173 -25.11 37.13 11.95
CA ARG A 173 -24.71 36.78 10.57
C ARG A 173 -23.25 36.75 10.15
N TYR A 174 -22.39 37.67 10.59
CA TYR A 174 -21.04 37.73 10.04
C TYR A 174 -20.11 36.75 10.76
N HIS A 175 -20.09 36.78 12.09
CA HIS A 175 -19.15 35.98 12.87
C HIS A 175 -19.35 34.47 12.65
N HIS A 176 -20.60 34.01 12.59
CA HIS A 176 -20.91 32.61 12.32
C HIS A 176 -20.47 32.14 10.93
N ILE A 177 -20.63 32.97 9.88
CA ILE A 177 -20.16 32.63 8.54
C ILE A 177 -18.63 32.63 8.49
N HIS A 178 -17.97 33.58 9.14
CA HIS A 178 -16.50 33.58 9.27
C HIS A 178 -16.00 32.33 10.01
N GLU A 179 -16.70 31.88 11.04
CA GLU A 179 -16.39 30.64 11.76
C GLU A 179 -16.56 29.41 10.87
N MET A 180 -17.65 29.33 10.09
CA MET A 180 -17.85 28.21 9.15
C MET A 180 -16.80 28.21 8.04
N LYS A 181 -16.44 29.37 7.48
CA LYS A 181 -15.33 29.50 6.52
C LYS A 181 -14.00 29.05 7.13
N ALA A 182 -13.73 29.44 8.37
CA ALA A 182 -12.54 29.02 9.10
C ALA A 182 -12.51 27.49 9.28
N LYS A 183 -13.62 26.88 9.71
CA LYS A 183 -13.76 25.41 9.81
C LYS A 183 -13.54 24.72 8.47
N SER A 184 -14.10 25.25 7.38
CA SER A 184 -13.90 24.71 6.03
C SER A 184 -12.42 24.75 5.60
N TYR A 185 -11.72 25.87 5.81
CA TYR A 185 -10.28 25.96 5.52
C TYR A 185 -9.45 24.98 6.35
N VAL A 186 -9.80 24.82 7.63
CA VAL A 186 -9.09 23.91 8.54
C VAL A 186 -9.29 22.46 8.12
N VAL A 187 -10.50 22.07 7.72
CA VAL A 187 -10.77 20.71 7.18
C VAL A 187 -10.08 20.49 5.84
N TRP A 188 -10.09 21.48 4.95
CA TRP A 188 -9.34 21.43 3.68
C TRP A 188 -7.84 21.18 3.94
N HIS A 189 -7.24 21.97 4.83
CA HIS A 189 -5.83 21.83 5.19
C HIS A 189 -5.53 20.51 5.93
N LEU A 190 -6.45 20.05 6.80
CA LEU A 190 -6.38 18.76 7.48
C LEU A 190 -6.26 17.61 6.46
N LEU A 191 -7.15 17.58 5.47
CA LEU A 191 -7.19 16.52 4.47
C LEU A 191 -5.95 16.53 3.56
N LEU A 192 -5.45 17.72 3.20
CA LEU A 192 -4.20 17.85 2.45
C LEU A 192 -2.97 17.42 3.27
N ALA A 193 -2.93 17.74 4.56
CA ALA A 193 -1.82 17.35 5.42
C ALA A 193 -1.82 15.83 5.70
N ILE A 194 -3.01 15.23 5.85
CA ILE A 194 -3.17 13.78 6.00
C ILE A 194 -2.77 13.04 4.72
N SER A 195 -3.18 13.53 3.54
CA SER A 195 -2.85 12.87 2.27
C SER A 195 -1.34 12.75 2.04
N GLN A 196 -0.57 13.75 2.49
CA GLN A 196 0.90 13.74 2.43
C GLN A 196 1.57 12.79 3.43
N ARG A 197 0.83 12.32 4.45
CA ARG A 197 1.36 11.53 5.57
C ARG A 197 0.72 10.14 5.68
N LEU A 198 0.02 9.69 4.65
CA LEU A 198 -0.56 8.34 4.60
C LEU A 198 0.55 7.28 4.62
N ASP A 199 0.32 6.22 5.39
CA ASP A 199 1.16 5.04 5.35
C ASP A 199 1.01 4.27 4.02
N ASP A 200 1.76 3.17 3.87
CA ASP A 200 1.69 2.35 2.66
C ASP A 200 0.37 1.62 2.48
N SER A 201 -0.43 1.47 3.55
CA SER A 201 -1.78 0.91 3.52
C SER A 201 -2.87 1.96 3.24
N GLY A 202 -2.50 3.24 3.15
CA GLY A 202 -3.45 4.34 2.99
C GLY A 202 -4.14 4.77 4.28
N LYS A 203 -3.59 4.46 5.44
CA LYS A 203 -4.13 4.84 6.75
C LYS A 203 -3.33 5.98 7.38
N TYR A 204 -3.97 6.67 8.33
CA TYR A 204 -3.33 7.72 9.13
C TYR A 204 -3.83 7.64 10.56
N ASP A 205 -2.90 7.64 11.52
CA ASP A 205 -3.26 7.65 12.94
C ASP A 205 -3.41 9.09 13.45
N LEU A 206 -4.66 9.51 13.66
CA LEU A 206 -5.00 10.79 14.26
C LEU A 206 -4.65 10.87 15.76
N ASN A 207 -4.46 9.74 16.44
CA ASN A 207 -4.07 9.71 17.85
C ASN A 207 -2.55 9.87 18.04
N ASN A 208 -1.79 9.95 16.95
CA ASN A 208 -0.36 10.19 17.03
C ASN A 208 -0.09 11.54 17.72
N PRO A 209 0.80 11.59 18.73
CA PRO A 209 1.12 12.83 19.45
C PRO A 209 1.71 13.93 18.53
N ASN A 210 2.20 13.56 17.36
CA ASN A 210 2.72 14.50 16.36
C ASN A 210 1.57 15.25 15.70
N ARG A 211 1.27 16.44 16.23
CA ARG A 211 0.29 17.37 15.66
C ARG A 211 0.63 17.75 14.22
N LEU A 212 -0.41 18.06 13.46
CA LEU A 212 -0.25 18.52 12.07
C LEU A 212 0.22 19.97 12.02
N PRO A 213 1.10 20.35 11.09
CA PRO A 213 1.57 21.73 10.98
C PRO A 213 0.41 22.65 10.59
N ALA A 214 0.17 23.71 11.36
CA ALA A 214 -0.88 24.68 11.06
C ALA A 214 -0.62 25.43 9.73
N GLY A 215 0.63 25.56 9.30
CA GLY A 215 0.99 26.13 8.00
C GLY A 215 0.40 27.54 7.81
N PRO A 216 -0.40 27.80 6.75
CA PRO A 216 -1.01 29.11 6.50
C PRO A 216 -2.27 29.39 7.34
N LEU A 217 -2.77 28.43 8.11
CA LEU A 217 -4.02 28.58 8.87
C LEU A 217 -4.02 29.78 9.83
N PRO A 218 -2.94 30.09 10.59
CA PRO A 218 -2.95 31.23 11.51
C PRO A 218 -3.23 32.57 10.82
N ASP A 219 -2.63 32.81 9.64
CA ASP A 219 -2.87 34.02 8.85
C ASP A 219 -4.33 34.06 8.35
N ILE A 220 -4.83 32.96 7.79
CA ILE A 220 -6.22 32.87 7.34
C ILE A 220 -7.21 33.14 8.48
N LEU A 221 -7.01 32.53 9.65
CA LEU A 221 -7.86 32.74 10.82
C LEU A 221 -7.81 34.18 11.32
N SER A 222 -6.63 34.80 11.32
CA SER A 222 -6.46 36.20 11.69
C SER A 222 -7.26 37.15 10.77
N ARG A 223 -7.26 36.89 9.46
CA ARG A 223 -8.04 37.67 8.47
C ARG A 223 -9.54 37.49 8.64
N LEU A 224 -9.98 36.35 9.17
CA LEU A 224 -11.39 36.08 9.48
C LEU A 224 -11.79 36.54 10.89
N ASN A 225 -10.85 37.08 11.68
CA ASN A 225 -11.04 37.44 13.09
C ASN A 225 -11.57 36.26 13.93
N ILE A 226 -11.06 35.05 13.68
CA ILE A 226 -11.39 33.83 14.40
C ILE A 226 -10.17 33.37 15.20
N ARG A 227 -10.37 33.03 16.47
CA ARG A 227 -9.31 32.50 17.32
C ARG A 227 -9.19 30.99 17.10
N PRO A 228 -7.97 30.41 17.04
CA PRO A 228 -7.82 28.96 16.88
C PRO A 228 -8.60 28.14 17.91
N GLU A 229 -8.70 28.63 19.15
CA GLU A 229 -9.38 27.95 20.26
C GLU A 229 -10.90 27.86 20.08
N SER A 230 -11.50 28.70 19.22
CA SER A 230 -12.94 28.60 18.93
C SER A 230 -13.28 27.44 17.99
N LEU A 231 -12.27 26.81 17.36
CA LEU A 231 -12.43 25.67 16.47
C LEU A 231 -12.47 24.36 17.27
N VAL A 232 -13.52 24.19 18.09
CA VAL A 232 -13.68 23.03 18.98
C VAL A 232 -13.54 21.71 18.21
N GLY A 233 -12.69 20.82 18.72
CA GLY A 233 -12.41 19.51 18.11
C GLY A 233 -11.39 19.52 16.97
N LEU A 234 -11.21 20.65 16.27
CA LEU A 234 -10.19 20.79 15.22
C LEU A 234 -8.89 21.39 15.75
N TYR A 235 -8.98 22.28 16.75
CA TYR A 235 -7.82 22.96 17.35
C TYR A 235 -6.74 21.97 17.81
N SER A 236 -7.11 20.90 18.50
CA SER A 236 -6.16 19.93 19.06
C SER A 236 -5.37 19.12 18.02
N LEU A 237 -5.81 19.11 16.76
CA LEU A 237 -5.17 18.35 15.69
C LEU A 237 -3.94 19.05 15.11
N PHE A 238 -3.82 20.36 15.34
CA PHE A 238 -2.78 21.19 14.74
C PHE A 238 -1.80 21.75 15.77
N ASP A 239 -0.57 21.93 15.34
CA ASP A 239 0.48 22.65 16.07
C ASP A 239 0.37 24.14 15.74
N TRP A 240 -0.31 24.87 16.62
CA TRP A 240 -0.52 26.30 16.47
C TRP A 240 0.69 27.06 17.01
N PRO A 241 1.12 28.16 16.35
CA PRO A 241 2.15 29.02 16.89
C PRO A 241 1.68 29.57 18.25
N LYS A 242 2.57 29.57 19.24
CA LYS A 242 2.30 30.20 20.54
C LYS A 242 2.13 31.70 20.30
N ALA A 243 0.94 32.21 20.61
CA ALA A 243 0.61 33.63 20.58
C ALA A 243 1.41 34.41 21.63
#